data_AF-A0A938XAU5-F1
#
_entry.id   AF-A0A938XAU5-F1
#
_cell.length_a   1.000
_cell.length_b   1.000
_cell.length_c   1.000
_cell.angle_alpha   90.00
_cell.angle_beta   90.00
_cell.angle_gamma   90.00
#
_symmetry.space_group_name_H-M   'P 1'
#
loop_
_entity.id
_entity.type
_entity.pdbx_description
1 polymer ?
#
loop_
_entity_poly.entity_id
_entity_poly.type
_entity_poly.pdbx_seq_one_letter_code
_entity_poly.pdbx_strand_id
1 'polypeptide(L)'
;MDRTDAEKRRRKLLAQTRNLYSERGAVPAVHPRYRSAYNRLYKEEEPAPQGTFSLRVVFCCLLFFGFVLMDHYDLTVADVSSSRITEAVADDMGVAEVWQEIRDAVR
;
A
#
# COMPACT_ATOMS: atom_id res chain seq x y z
N MET A 1 44.64 -27.67 -1.20
CA MET A 1 43.49 -26.93 -0.62
C MET A 1 42.25 -27.73 -0.96
N ASP A 2 41.46 -28.15 0.03
CA ASP A 2 40.29 -29.00 -0.21
C ASP A 2 39.21 -28.24 -1.00
N ARG A 3 38.63 -28.87 -2.02
CA ARG A 3 37.61 -28.25 -2.89
C ARG A 3 36.41 -27.77 -2.08
N THR A 4 36.07 -28.51 -1.04
CA THR A 4 34.97 -28.23 -0.12
C THR A 4 35.16 -26.91 0.62
N ASP A 5 36.39 -26.58 1.02
CA ASP A 5 36.68 -25.37 1.78
C ASP A 5 36.68 -24.11 0.91
N ALA A 6 37.17 -24.23 -0.32
CA ALA A 6 37.09 -23.16 -1.32
C ALA A 6 35.63 -22.82 -1.67
N GLU A 7 34.78 -23.83 -1.84
CA GLU A 7 33.35 -23.64 -2.11
C GLU A 7 32.62 -22.99 -0.91
N LYS A 8 32.90 -23.42 0.32
CA LYS A 8 32.36 -22.79 1.54
C LYS A 8 32.76 -21.33 1.67
N ARG A 9 34.04 -21.00 1.41
CA ARG A 9 34.54 -19.62 1.45
C ARG A 9 33.85 -18.75 0.40
N ARG A 10 33.67 -19.27 -0.82
CA ARG A 10 32.95 -18.58 -1.89
C ARG A 10 31.49 -18.28 -1.51
N ARG A 11 30.79 -19.26 -0.92
CA ARG A 11 29.41 -19.07 -0.43
C ARG A 11 29.31 -17.96 0.62
N LYS A 12 30.25 -17.92 1.58
CA LYS A 12 30.29 -16.87 2.63
C LYS A 12 30.51 -15.48 2.05
N LEU A 13 31.44 -15.33 1.11
CA LEU A 13 31.71 -14.05 0.44
C LEU A 13 30.48 -13.55 -0.31
N LEU A 14 29.82 -14.42 -1.08
CA LEU A 14 28.59 -14.07 -1.79
C LEU A 14 27.45 -13.66 -0.86
N ALA A 15 27.30 -14.35 0.29
CA ALA A 15 26.31 -13.97 1.30
C ALA A 15 26.60 -12.58 1.90
N GLN A 16 27.88 -12.25 2.15
CA GLN A 16 28.28 -10.93 2.63
C GLN A 16 28.00 -9.83 1.60
N THR A 17 28.34 -10.05 0.33
CA THR A 17 28.05 -9.11 -0.76
C THR A 17 26.55 -8.87 -0.89
N ARG A 18 25.73 -9.93 -0.86
CA ARG A 18 24.27 -9.83 -0.97
C ARG A 18 23.65 -9.05 0.18
N ASN A 19 24.20 -9.19 1.39
CA ASN A 19 23.77 -8.41 2.56
C ASN A 19 24.17 -6.93 2.43
N LEU A 20 25.36 -6.64 1.87
CA LEU A 20 25.84 -5.27 1.67
C LEU A 20 24.95 -4.48 0.69
N TYR A 21 24.49 -5.13 -0.38
CA TYR A 21 23.68 -4.50 -1.43
C TYR A 21 22.16 -4.67 -1.23
N SER A 22 21.71 -5.19 -0.09
CA SER A 22 20.29 -5.45 0.21
C SER A 22 19.58 -6.29 -0.87
N GLU A 23 20.33 -7.11 -1.62
CA GLU A 23 19.82 -8.02 -2.66
C GLU A 23 19.25 -9.31 -2.05
N ARG A 24 18.64 -9.21 -0.86
CA ARG A 24 18.29 -10.34 0.01
C ARG A 24 17.26 -11.31 -0.59
N GLY A 25 16.70 -11.01 -1.76
CA GLY A 25 15.81 -11.91 -2.49
C GLY A 25 15.88 -11.79 -4.02
N ALA A 26 16.86 -11.06 -4.57
CA ALA A 26 16.99 -10.89 -6.00
C ALA A 26 17.79 -12.07 -6.59
N VAL A 27 17.09 -12.98 -7.28
CA VAL A 27 17.77 -14.00 -8.09
C VAL A 27 18.53 -13.28 -9.20
N PRO A 28 19.83 -13.54 -9.39
CA PRO A 28 20.59 -12.93 -10.47
C PRO A 28 19.94 -13.24 -11.82
N ALA A 29 20.17 -12.37 -12.81
CA ALA A 29 19.64 -12.56 -14.16
C ALA A 29 20.30 -13.79 -14.82
N VAL A 30 19.66 -14.95 -14.66
CA VAL A 30 20.06 -16.22 -15.27
C VAL A 30 19.17 -16.51 -16.47
N HIS A 31 19.78 -16.89 -17.59
CA HIS A 31 19.05 -17.28 -18.79
C HIS A 31 18.07 -18.45 -18.48
N PRO A 32 16.83 -18.45 -19.02
CA PRO A 32 15.80 -19.45 -18.69
C PRO A 32 16.28 -20.91 -18.79
N ARG A 33 17.12 -21.22 -19.78
CA ARG A 33 17.73 -22.54 -20.00
C ARG A 33 18.51 -23.09 -18.79
N TYR A 34 19.13 -22.21 -18.00
CA TYR A 34 19.98 -22.61 -16.86
C TYR A 34 19.33 -22.32 -15.50
N ARG A 35 18.10 -21.82 -15.50
CA ARG A 35 17.37 -21.45 -14.28
C ARG A 35 17.19 -22.64 -13.33
N SER A 36 16.92 -23.83 -13.87
CA SER A 36 16.75 -25.05 -13.07
C SER A 36 18.04 -25.48 -12.37
N ALA A 37 19.17 -25.45 -13.08
CA ALA A 37 20.48 -25.76 -12.53
C ALA A 37 20.86 -24.75 -11.44
N TYR A 38 20.71 -23.45 -11.71
CA TYR A 38 20.95 -22.40 -10.71
C TYR A 38 20.11 -22.61 -9.45
N ASN A 39 18.80 -22.87 -9.61
CA ASN A 39 17.91 -23.11 -8.48
C ASN A 39 18.36 -24.34 -7.67
N ARG A 40 18.77 -25.43 -8.33
CA ARG A 40 19.26 -26.62 -7.64
C ARG A 40 20.54 -26.37 -6.82
N LEU A 41 21.39 -25.45 -7.27
CA LEU A 41 22.68 -25.14 -6.64
C LEU A 41 22.58 -24.08 -5.52
N TYR A 42 21.61 -23.16 -5.61
CA TYR A 42 21.58 -21.94 -4.78
C TYR A 42 20.22 -21.59 -4.19
N LYS A 43 19.13 -22.23 -4.62
CA LYS A 43 17.77 -21.97 -4.11
C LYS A 43 17.39 -23.01 -3.05
N GLU A 44 18.30 -23.29 -2.13
CA GLU A 44 17.91 -23.92 -0.86
C GLU A 44 17.27 -22.82 0.00
N GLU A 45 15.94 -22.88 0.07
CA GLU A 45 15.11 -22.33 1.15
C GLU A 45 15.20 -20.82 1.45
N GLU A 46 15.35 -19.97 0.43
CA GLU A 46 14.83 -18.61 0.63
C GLU A 46 13.31 -18.67 0.52
N PRO A 47 12.57 -18.39 1.61
CA PRO A 47 11.12 -18.30 1.52
C PRO A 47 10.84 -17.22 0.49
N ALA A 48 10.24 -17.63 -0.63
CA ALA A 48 9.78 -16.67 -1.63
C ALA A 48 8.96 -15.62 -0.87
N PRO A 49 9.20 -14.31 -1.08
CA PRO A 49 8.47 -13.28 -0.35
C PRO A 49 6.98 -13.57 -0.54
N GLN A 50 6.30 -13.91 0.55
CA GLN A 50 4.88 -14.24 0.52
C GLN A 50 4.15 -13.01 -0.01
N GLY A 51 3.54 -13.15 -1.19
CA GLY A 51 2.83 -12.05 -1.81
C GLY A 51 1.61 -11.65 -0.98
N THR A 52 1.34 -10.34 -0.86
CA THR A 52 0.16 -9.81 -0.17
C THR A 52 -1.10 -9.84 -1.03
N PHE A 53 -1.09 -10.54 -2.17
CA PHE A 53 -2.19 -10.57 -3.14
C PHE A 53 -3.50 -11.03 -2.52
N SER A 54 -3.49 -12.16 -1.80
CA SER A 54 -4.69 -12.71 -1.17
C SER A 54 -5.28 -11.75 -0.13
N LEU A 55 -4.42 -11.11 0.67
CA LEU A 55 -4.84 -10.12 1.66
C LEU A 55 -5.47 -8.88 1.01
N ARG A 56 -4.89 -8.40 -0.10
CA ARG A 56 -5.46 -7.29 -0.87
C ARG A 56 -6.84 -7.64 -1.44
N VAL A 57 -7.01 -8.85 -1.99
CA VAL A 57 -8.29 -9.32 -2.51
C VAL A 57 -9.34 -9.41 -1.39
N VAL A 58 -8.98 -9.99 -0.24
CA VAL A 58 -9.89 -10.07 0.92
C VAL A 58 -10.31 -8.68 1.38
N PHE A 59 -9.36 -7.73 1.48
CA PHE A 59 -9.66 -6.36 1.87
C PHE A 59 -10.58 -5.66 0.86
N CYS A 60 -10.34 -5.84 -0.45
CA CYS A 60 -11.23 -5.31 -1.50
C CYS A 60 -12.66 -5.88 -1.37
N CYS A 61 -12.80 -7.18 -1.13
CA CYS A 61 -14.11 -7.79 -0.94
C CYS A 61 -14.80 -7.25 0.31
N LEU A 62 -14.09 -7.12 1.45
CA LEU A 62 -14.66 -6.58 2.69
C LEU A 62 -15.16 -5.14 2.52
N LEU A 63 -14.36 -4.28 1.86
CA LEU A 63 -14.78 -2.91 1.58
C LEU A 63 -15.99 -2.87 0.65
N PHE A 64 -16.01 -3.70 -0.38
CA PHE A 64 -17.13 -3.79 -1.32
C PHE A 64 -18.42 -4.26 -0.64
N PHE A 65 -18.34 -5.33 0.17
CA PHE A 65 -19.48 -5.80 0.97
C PHE A 65 -19.94 -4.73 1.97
N GLY A 66 -19.01 -4.05 2.65
CA GLY A 66 -19.33 -2.95 3.54
C GLY A 66 -20.09 -1.82 2.84
N PHE A 67 -19.66 -1.45 1.63
CA PHE A 67 -20.35 -0.46 0.80
C PHE A 67 -21.75 -0.91 0.41
N VAL A 68 -21.91 -2.14 -0.10
CA VAL A 68 -23.22 -2.69 -0.49
C VAL A 68 -24.16 -2.80 0.70
N LEU A 69 -23.65 -3.15 1.88
CA LEU A 69 -24.45 -3.17 3.11
C LEU A 69 -24.84 -1.75 3.53
N MET A 70 -23.93 -0.79 3.45
CA MET A 70 -24.22 0.61 3.76
C MET A 70 -25.31 1.18 2.85
N ASP A 71 -25.25 0.84 1.56
CA ASP A 71 -26.24 1.20 0.55
C ASP A 71 -27.60 0.52 0.80
N HIS A 72 -27.60 -0.78 1.13
CA HIS A 72 -28.84 -1.52 1.40
C HIS A 72 -29.53 -1.11 2.71
N TYR A 73 -28.77 -0.72 3.73
CA TYR A 73 -29.32 -0.34 5.04
C TYR A 73 -29.52 1.18 5.17
N ASP A 74 -29.33 1.96 4.10
CA ASP A 74 -29.37 3.43 4.12
C ASP A 74 -28.61 4.02 5.33
N LEU A 75 -27.47 3.40 5.66
CA LEU A 75 -26.66 3.80 6.80
C LEU A 75 -25.99 5.12 6.47
N THR A 76 -26.57 6.22 6.94
CA THR A 76 -25.99 7.56 6.85
C THR A 76 -24.73 7.62 7.73
N VAL A 77 -23.56 7.41 7.13
CA VAL A 77 -22.28 7.64 7.81
C VAL A 77 -22.14 9.14 8.05
N ALA A 78 -22.38 9.51 9.30
CA ALA A 78 -22.53 10.87 9.80
C ALA A 78 -23.78 11.56 9.24
N ASP A 79 -24.75 11.78 10.13
CA ASP A 79 -25.97 12.56 9.95
C ASP A 79 -25.66 14.07 9.75
N VAL A 80 -24.80 14.34 8.78
CA VAL A 80 -24.40 15.66 8.34
C VAL A 80 -25.15 15.88 7.03
N SER A 81 -26.40 16.28 7.17
CA SER A 81 -27.20 16.76 6.05
C SER A 81 -26.47 17.93 5.40
N SER A 82 -26.54 18.02 4.06
CA SER A 82 -25.91 19.12 3.32
C SER A 82 -26.40 20.49 3.80
N SER A 83 -27.62 20.57 4.34
CA SER A 83 -28.16 21.78 4.97
C SER A 83 -27.35 22.22 6.20
N ARG A 84 -26.90 21.30 7.05
CA ARG A 84 -26.06 21.62 8.22
C ARG A 84 -24.68 22.12 7.81
N ILE A 85 -24.13 21.64 6.70
CA ILE A 85 -22.84 22.12 6.17
C ILE A 85 -23.00 23.55 5.65
N THR A 86 -24.04 23.80 4.86
CA THR A 86 -24.29 25.14 4.31
C THR A 86 -24.63 26.16 5.39
N GLU A 87 -25.32 25.73 6.45
CA GLU A 87 -25.66 26.58 7.59
C GLU A 87 -24.42 26.94 8.40
N ALA A 88 -23.56 25.97 8.72
CA ALA A 88 -22.29 26.23 9.41
C ALA A 88 -21.37 27.15 8.61
N VAL A 89 -21.29 26.99 7.29
CA VAL A 89 -20.48 27.86 6.42
C VAL A 89 -21.08 29.27 6.29
N ALA A 90 -22.41 29.38 6.25
CA ALA A 90 -23.08 30.68 6.18
C ALA A 90 -22.93 31.49 7.49
N ASP A 91 -22.95 30.81 8.63
CA ASP A 91 -22.76 31.41 9.95
C ASP A 91 -21.29 31.86 10.15
N ASP A 92 -20.32 31.02 9.78
CA ASP A 92 -18.88 31.34 9.86
C ASP A 92 -18.48 32.51 8.94
N MET A 93 -19.12 32.65 7.78
CA MET A 93 -18.79 33.73 6.82
C MET A 93 -19.49 35.06 7.14
N GLY A 94 -20.30 35.14 8.20
CA GLY A 94 -20.96 36.40 8.61
C GLY A 94 -21.80 37.03 7.50
N VAL A 95 -22.39 36.21 6.61
CA VAL A 95 -23.00 36.66 5.35
C VAL A 95 -24.11 37.70 5.60
N ALA A 96 -24.81 37.58 6.73
CA ALA A 96 -25.85 38.53 7.15
C ALA A 96 -25.30 39.95 7.41
N GLU A 97 -24.10 40.08 7.95
CA GLU A 97 -23.46 41.36 8.26
C GLU A 97 -23.03 42.09 6.98
N VAL A 98 -22.42 41.36 6.04
CA VAL A 98 -22.03 41.88 4.71
C VAL A 98 -23.26 42.35 3.92
N TRP A 99 -24.38 41.62 3.99
CA TRP A 99 -25.63 42.05 3.34
C TRP A 99 -26.30 43.26 3.99
N GLN A 100 -26.05 43.54 5.27
CA GLN A 100 -26.49 44.79 5.91
C GLN A 100 -25.61 45.95 5.45
N GLU A 101 -24.28 45.77 5.46
CA GLU A 101 -23.32 46.78 5.02
C GLU A 101 -23.57 47.21 3.56
N ILE A 102 -23.80 46.26 2.65
CA ILE A 102 -24.13 46.56 1.25
C ILE A 102 -25.44 47.34 1.15
N ARG A 103 -26.44 47.01 1.97
CA ARG A 103 -27.77 47.63 1.92
C ARG A 103 -27.73 49.06 2.45
N ASP A 104 -26.92 49.30 3.47
CA ASP A 104 -26.68 50.63 4.04
C ASP A 104 -25.80 51.49 3.14
N ALA A 105 -24.88 50.90 2.37
CA ALA A 105 -24.05 51.60 1.38
C ALA A 105 -24.82 52.00 0.10
N VAL A 106 -25.95 51.35 -0.20
CA VAL A 106 -26.79 51.62 -1.38
C VAL A 106 -27.91 52.64 -1.08
N ARG A 107 -28.13 53.00 0.18
CA ARG A 107 -29.04 54.07 0.60
C ARG A 107 -28.31 55.40 0.73
#